data_AF-A0A502MA45-F1
#
_entry.id   AF-A0A502MA45-F1
#
_cell.length_a   1.000
_cell.length_b   1.000
_cell.length_c   1.000
_cell.angle_alpha   90.00
_cell.angle_beta   90.00
_cell.angle_gamma   90.00
#
_symmetry.space_group_name_H-M   'P 1'
#
loop_
_entity.id
_entity.type
_entity.pdbx_description
1 polymer ?
#
loop_
_entity_poly.entity_id
_entity_poly.type
_entity_poly.pdbx_seq_one_letter_code
_entity_poly.pdbx_strand_id
1 'polypeptide(L)'
;MRLISVPLGAAIFCLVAVLAALTASVSSFAALRPSTIPAWLQRHVGDGEGQISRVVLERARALYQKKVSEGSVSNPCYFAMDATRPGDLGNSVLGQRYYVICEEKQIFRAVSSGHGGGRNLKGVADFSNGRRCAKNFGNAMDSELTAGGDYMTAETKTSFKGYYRVGAENAVFMRTFIQFDGEGEAANARQRVIGGHPAALLRGMCLRKDPSSSYADHDGFVPFGKLVNYAGGRSNGCTSWSPADAEQIIPLVKNNPTTLYIYPESRDIAAVARAKAAGQALSAAGTYWNASCLKEIGAPKFWPKKTLEPIIAQYKKDHPAPPPQPVPICKD
;
A
#
# COMPACT_ATOMS: atom_id res chain seq x y z
N MET A 1 -41.08 -63.59 36.23
CA MET A 1 -39.76 -63.19 35.68
C MET A 1 -39.90 -62.98 34.18
N ARG A 2 -39.87 -61.73 33.69
CA ARG A 2 -39.75 -61.41 32.26
C ARG A 2 -38.53 -60.52 32.10
N LEU A 3 -37.51 -61.06 31.43
CA LEU A 3 -36.29 -60.37 31.04
C LEU A 3 -36.59 -59.54 29.78
N ILE A 4 -36.36 -58.22 29.87
CA ILE A 4 -36.38 -57.32 28.71
C ILE A 4 -34.94 -57.25 28.19
N SER A 5 -34.71 -57.88 27.05
CA SER A 5 -33.46 -57.79 26.29
C SER A 5 -33.41 -56.49 25.50
N VAL A 6 -32.48 -55.60 25.84
CA VAL A 6 -32.17 -54.40 25.05
C VAL A 6 -31.22 -54.82 23.91
N PRO A 7 -31.49 -54.45 22.65
CA PRO A 7 -30.65 -54.85 21.53
C PRO A 7 -29.34 -54.07 21.57
N LEU A 8 -28.23 -54.82 21.69
CA LEU A 8 -26.84 -54.33 21.77
C LEU A 8 -26.44 -53.43 20.59
N GLY A 9 -27.17 -53.48 19.46
CA GLY A 9 -26.88 -52.71 18.25
C GLY A 9 -27.17 -51.20 18.34
N ALA A 10 -28.14 -50.78 19.15
CA ALA A 10 -28.50 -49.36 19.25
C ALA A 10 -27.50 -48.54 20.09
N ALA A 11 -26.87 -49.19 21.10
CA ALA A 11 -25.88 -48.54 21.95
C ALA A 11 -24.55 -48.29 21.22
N ILE A 12 -24.17 -49.16 20.28
CA ILE A 12 -22.92 -49.06 19.53
C ILE A 12 -22.99 -47.93 18.48
N PHE A 13 -24.14 -47.75 17.81
CA PHE A 13 -24.30 -46.67 16.82
C PHE A 13 -24.29 -45.27 17.45
N CYS A 14 -24.85 -45.08 18.65
CA CYS A 14 -24.76 -43.81 19.36
C CYS A 14 -23.33 -43.49 19.83
N LEU A 15 -22.53 -44.49 20.20
CA LEU A 15 -21.14 -44.26 20.63
C LEU A 15 -20.23 -43.83 19.46
N VAL A 16 -20.45 -44.40 18.27
CA VAL A 16 -19.68 -44.07 17.06
C VAL A 16 -20.05 -42.68 16.52
N ALA A 17 -21.32 -42.29 16.59
CA ALA A 17 -21.76 -40.94 16.19
C ALA A 17 -21.23 -39.84 17.11
N VAL A 18 -21.09 -40.11 18.42
CA VAL A 18 -20.50 -39.17 19.38
C VAL A 18 -18.97 -39.06 19.20
N LEU A 19 -18.27 -40.15 18.87
CA LEU A 19 -16.83 -40.09 18.54
C LEU A 19 -16.55 -39.38 17.20
N ALA A 20 -17.41 -39.52 16.20
CA ALA A 20 -17.26 -38.81 14.92
C ALA A 20 -17.51 -37.30 15.05
N ALA A 21 -18.41 -36.87 15.93
CA ALA A 21 -18.66 -35.44 16.20
C ALA A 21 -17.53 -34.77 17.01
N LEU A 22 -16.73 -35.54 17.77
CA LEU A 22 -15.60 -35.03 18.56
C LEU A 22 -14.29 -34.89 17.77
N THR A 23 -14.22 -35.37 16.53
CA THR A 23 -13.03 -35.24 15.67
C THR A 23 -13.11 -34.11 14.65
N ALA A 24 -14.27 -33.45 14.51
CA ALA A 24 -14.51 -32.38 13.53
C ALA A 24 -14.14 -30.96 14.02
N SER A 25 -13.61 -30.81 15.25
CA SER A 25 -13.25 -29.51 15.83
C SER A 25 -11.76 -29.37 16.14
N VAL A 26 -10.90 -29.90 15.27
CA VAL A 26 -9.52 -29.43 15.14
C VAL A 26 -9.48 -28.51 13.93
N SER A 27 -9.83 -27.24 14.15
CA SER A 27 -9.34 -26.18 13.28
C SER A 27 -7.82 -26.32 13.28
N SER A 28 -7.25 -26.86 12.20
CA SER A 28 -5.82 -26.77 11.94
C SER A 28 -5.49 -25.30 11.74
N PHE A 29 -5.30 -24.58 12.84
CA PHE A 29 -4.34 -23.50 12.86
C PHE A 29 -3.02 -24.20 12.63
N ALA A 30 -2.60 -24.27 11.37
CA ALA A 30 -1.19 -24.39 11.05
C ALA A 30 -0.54 -23.22 11.78
N ALA A 31 -0.05 -23.47 12.99
CA ALA A 31 0.82 -22.56 13.69
C ALA A 31 2.00 -22.37 12.74
N LEU A 32 2.01 -21.26 12.00
CA LEU A 32 3.26 -20.75 11.46
C LEU A 32 4.19 -20.72 12.65
N ARG A 33 5.16 -21.65 12.68
CA ARG A 33 6.30 -21.52 13.59
C ARG A 33 6.77 -20.09 13.39
N PRO A 34 6.85 -19.24 14.43
CA PRO A 34 7.39 -17.91 14.27
C PRO A 34 8.79 -18.14 13.72
N SER A 35 8.99 -17.87 12.44
CA SER A 35 10.32 -17.92 11.87
C SER A 35 11.05 -16.85 12.64
N THR A 36 11.96 -17.27 13.52
CA THR A 36 12.64 -16.33 14.42
C THR A 36 13.27 -15.25 13.56
N ILE A 37 13.05 -13.99 13.91
CA ILE A 37 13.64 -12.88 13.16
C ILE A 37 15.16 -13.04 13.27
N PRO A 38 15.91 -13.11 12.15
CA PRO A 38 17.35 -13.29 12.20
C PRO A 38 18.03 -12.19 13.01
N ALA A 39 19.09 -12.52 13.74
CA ALA A 39 19.76 -11.56 14.64
C ALA A 39 20.22 -10.28 13.92
N TRP A 40 20.70 -10.40 12.67
CA TRP A 40 21.10 -9.24 11.86
C TRP A 40 19.91 -8.32 11.53
N LEU A 41 18.70 -8.86 11.39
CA LEU A 41 17.49 -8.11 11.08
C LEU A 41 16.87 -7.51 12.35
N GLN A 42 17.06 -8.16 13.51
CA GLN A 42 16.53 -7.72 14.80
C GLN A 42 16.95 -6.29 15.16
N ARG A 43 18.16 -5.85 14.79
CA ARG A 43 18.64 -4.47 15.02
C ARG A 43 17.81 -3.38 14.31
N HIS A 44 17.08 -3.77 13.26
CA HIS A 44 16.22 -2.88 12.47
C HIS A 44 14.76 -2.88 12.95
N VAL A 45 14.43 -3.75 13.91
CA VAL A 45 13.06 -3.86 14.44
C VAL A 45 12.85 -2.83 15.54
N GLY A 46 11.83 -1.99 15.36
CA GLY A 46 11.46 -0.95 16.31
C GLY A 46 10.52 0.09 15.72
N ASP A 47 10.08 1.01 16.59
CA ASP A 47 9.12 2.06 16.22
C ASP A 47 9.79 3.42 15.92
N GLY A 48 11.13 3.48 15.94
CA GLY A 48 11.92 4.66 15.60
C GLY A 48 12.06 4.89 14.09
N GLU A 49 12.64 6.03 13.74
CA GLU A 49 12.93 6.40 12.35
C GLU A 49 13.93 5.42 11.71
N GLY A 50 13.66 5.00 10.46
CA GLY A 50 14.48 4.01 9.76
C GLY A 50 14.33 2.57 10.29
N GLN A 51 13.52 2.34 11.33
CA GLN A 51 13.20 1.00 11.84
C GLN A 51 11.85 0.52 11.30
N ILE A 52 11.66 -0.81 11.26
CA ILE A 52 10.40 -1.46 10.90
C ILE A 52 9.70 -1.97 12.16
N SER A 53 8.40 -1.71 12.31
CA SER A 53 7.66 -2.26 13.44
C SER A 53 7.58 -3.78 13.32
N ARG A 54 7.61 -4.48 14.45
CA ARG A 54 7.59 -5.95 14.49
C ARG A 54 6.39 -6.52 13.73
N VAL A 55 5.19 -5.98 13.93
CA VAL A 55 3.98 -6.47 13.25
C VAL A 55 4.06 -6.30 11.73
N VAL A 56 4.67 -5.22 11.25
CA VAL A 56 4.83 -4.94 9.82
C VAL A 56 5.85 -5.90 9.22
N LEU A 57 6.97 -6.12 9.91
CA LEU A 57 7.99 -7.08 9.46
C LEU A 57 7.45 -8.51 9.42
N GLU A 58 6.80 -8.96 10.49
CA GLU A 58 6.28 -10.33 10.59
C GLU A 58 5.27 -10.63 9.49
N ARG A 59 4.35 -9.70 9.19
CA ARG A 59 3.37 -9.88 8.12
C ARG A 59 3.99 -9.83 6.73
N ALA A 60 4.91 -8.91 6.49
CA ALA A 60 5.66 -8.86 5.22
C ALA A 60 6.45 -10.15 4.97
N ARG A 61 7.13 -10.66 6.01
CA ARG A 61 7.92 -11.87 5.95
C ARG A 61 7.04 -13.11 5.77
N ALA A 62 5.90 -13.19 6.46
CA ALA A 62 4.95 -14.28 6.29
C ALA A 62 4.36 -14.30 4.87
N LEU A 63 3.98 -13.13 4.32
CA LEU A 63 3.52 -13.02 2.93
C LEU A 63 4.61 -13.50 1.95
N TYR A 64 5.85 -13.03 2.11
CA TYR A 64 6.95 -13.45 1.26
C TYR A 64 7.19 -14.96 1.32
N GLN A 65 7.31 -15.54 2.52
CA GLN A 65 7.52 -16.97 2.71
C GLN A 65 6.39 -17.81 2.11
N LYS A 66 5.13 -17.37 2.28
CA LYS A 66 3.97 -17.99 1.63
C LYS A 66 4.13 -17.97 0.11
N LYS A 67 4.42 -16.81 -0.50
CA LYS A 67 4.55 -16.68 -1.97
C LYS A 67 5.74 -17.42 -2.56
N VAL A 68 6.83 -17.53 -1.81
CA VAL A 68 7.97 -18.40 -2.17
C VAL A 68 7.54 -19.87 -2.15
N SER A 69 6.85 -20.32 -1.11
CA SER A 69 6.37 -21.72 -1.02
C SER A 69 5.35 -22.08 -2.10
N GLU A 70 4.57 -21.10 -2.57
CA GLU A 70 3.63 -21.24 -3.69
C GLU A 70 4.34 -21.20 -5.07
N GLY A 71 5.65 -20.94 -5.13
CA GLY A 71 6.40 -20.77 -6.37
C GLY A 71 6.04 -19.50 -7.14
N SER A 72 5.30 -18.57 -6.52
CA SER A 72 4.84 -17.32 -7.14
C SER A 72 5.92 -16.22 -7.12
N VAL A 73 6.94 -16.35 -6.26
CA VAL A 73 8.03 -15.39 -6.12
C VAL A 73 9.36 -16.14 -5.99
N SER A 74 10.36 -15.70 -6.76
CA SER A 74 11.76 -16.15 -6.67
C SER A 74 12.73 -15.00 -6.35
N ASN A 75 12.23 -13.77 -6.23
CA ASN A 75 13.05 -12.61 -5.92
C ASN A 75 13.60 -12.71 -4.49
N PRO A 76 14.92 -12.56 -4.25
CA PRO A 76 15.51 -12.70 -2.91
C PRO A 76 15.16 -11.56 -1.95
N CYS A 77 14.49 -10.52 -2.43
CA CYS A 77 14.08 -9.35 -1.67
C CYS A 77 12.56 -9.27 -1.60
N TYR A 78 12.00 -8.86 -0.47
CA TYR A 78 10.59 -8.50 -0.31
C TYR A 78 10.44 -7.13 0.31
N PHE A 79 9.26 -6.54 0.14
CA PHE A 79 8.99 -5.16 0.53
C PHE A 79 7.92 -5.07 1.61
N ALA A 80 7.99 -3.98 2.38
CA ALA A 80 6.96 -3.60 3.33
C ALA A 80 6.75 -2.08 3.31
N MET A 81 5.55 -1.62 3.66
CA MET A 81 5.24 -0.22 3.88
C MET A 81 4.41 -0.06 5.15
N ASP A 82 4.75 0.93 5.96
CA ASP A 82 3.98 1.32 7.15
C ASP A 82 3.34 2.69 6.93
N ALA A 83 2.09 2.70 6.47
CA ALA A 83 1.35 3.93 6.20
C ALA A 83 0.87 4.63 7.49
N THR A 84 1.08 4.04 8.67
CA THR A 84 0.75 4.67 9.96
C THR A 84 1.82 5.64 10.44
N ARG A 85 3.04 5.52 9.89
CA ARG A 85 4.19 6.38 10.22
C ARG A 85 4.14 7.72 9.50
N PRO A 86 4.75 8.77 10.09
CA PRO A 86 4.82 10.08 9.45
C PRO A 86 5.56 10.00 8.11
N GLY A 87 5.00 10.62 7.07
CA GLY A 87 5.64 10.76 5.75
C GLY A 87 6.51 12.00 5.61
N ASP A 88 6.30 12.96 6.51
CA ASP A 88 6.98 14.25 6.58
C ASP A 88 7.33 14.51 8.05
N LEU A 89 8.62 14.62 8.34
CA LEU A 89 9.14 14.88 9.68
C LEU A 89 9.32 16.38 9.95
N GLY A 90 8.99 17.24 8.98
CA GLY A 90 9.26 18.68 9.01
C GLY A 90 10.65 19.02 8.47
N ASN A 91 10.89 20.31 8.23
CA ASN A 91 12.19 20.84 7.77
C ASN A 91 12.76 20.14 6.52
N SER A 92 11.88 19.75 5.59
CA SER A 92 12.22 19.00 4.37
C SER A 92 12.79 17.59 4.61
N VAL A 93 12.67 17.05 5.82
CA VAL A 93 13.04 15.67 6.15
C VAL A 93 11.83 14.76 5.94
N LEU A 94 12.00 13.70 5.16
CA LEU A 94 10.96 12.73 4.88
C LEU A 94 11.08 11.52 5.80
N GLY A 95 9.94 11.00 6.27
CA GLY A 95 9.92 9.82 7.12
C GLY A 95 10.13 8.53 6.31
N GLN A 96 10.99 7.66 6.83
CA GLN A 96 11.34 6.36 6.26
C GLN A 96 10.34 5.32 6.73
N ARG A 97 9.46 4.90 5.81
CA ARG A 97 8.32 4.02 6.09
C ARG A 97 8.04 3.00 5.00
N TYR A 98 8.96 2.86 4.06
CA TYR A 98 8.97 1.80 3.06
C TYR A 98 10.29 1.05 3.20
N TYR A 99 10.23 -0.27 3.17
CA TYR A 99 11.33 -1.13 3.55
C TYR A 99 11.61 -2.12 2.43
N VAL A 100 12.89 -2.22 2.07
CA VAL A 100 13.43 -3.24 1.16
C VAL A 100 14.27 -4.20 2.00
N ILE A 101 13.90 -5.48 2.00
CA ILE A 101 14.51 -6.49 2.86
C ILE A 101 14.94 -7.66 1.98
N CYS A 102 16.23 -7.99 1.98
CA CYS A 102 16.77 -9.15 1.27
C CYS A 102 17.54 -10.01 2.28
N GLU A 103 16.90 -11.06 2.81
CA GLU A 103 17.44 -11.75 3.98
C GLU A 103 18.73 -12.51 3.72
N GLU A 104 18.83 -13.19 2.58
CA GLU A 104 20.04 -13.95 2.19
C GLU A 104 21.26 -13.05 2.06
N LYS A 105 21.04 -11.79 1.64
CA LYS A 105 22.10 -10.78 1.48
C LYS A 105 22.29 -9.92 2.72
N GLN A 106 21.49 -10.12 3.77
CA GLN A 106 21.46 -9.29 4.97
C GLN A 106 21.29 -7.80 4.67
N ILE A 107 20.48 -7.48 3.65
CA ILE A 107 20.20 -6.10 3.25
C ILE A 107 18.89 -5.67 3.90
N PHE A 108 18.95 -4.57 4.64
CA PHE A 108 17.78 -3.83 5.10
C PHE A 108 17.94 -2.37 4.69
N ARG A 109 16.95 -1.84 3.98
CA ARG A 109 16.90 -0.43 3.63
C ARG A 109 15.54 0.15 3.93
N ALA A 110 15.52 1.25 4.68
CA ALA A 110 14.34 2.06 4.86
C ALA A 110 14.43 3.31 3.97
N VAL A 111 13.33 3.66 3.30
CA VAL A 111 13.23 4.82 2.41
C VAL A 111 11.94 5.58 2.64
N SER A 112 11.90 6.82 2.15
CA SER A 112 10.69 7.61 2.14
C SER A 112 9.64 7.04 1.17
N SER A 113 8.37 7.10 1.57
CA SER A 113 7.26 6.81 0.66
C SER A 113 6.09 7.74 0.89
N GLY A 114 5.40 8.16 -0.16
CA GLY A 114 4.07 8.77 -0.07
C GLY A 114 2.97 7.78 0.34
N HIS A 115 1.77 8.30 0.59
CA HIS A 115 0.55 7.52 0.83
C HIS A 115 -0.64 8.16 0.11
N GLY A 116 -1.77 7.45 0.07
CA GLY A 116 -3.01 7.93 -0.52
C GLY A 116 -3.55 9.21 0.12
N GLY A 117 -3.74 10.24 -0.70
CA GLY A 117 -4.15 11.57 -0.27
C GLY A 117 -5.62 11.69 0.13
N GLY A 118 -6.47 10.75 -0.29
CA GLY A 118 -7.90 10.86 -0.09
C GLY A 118 -8.51 12.07 -0.82
N ARG A 119 -9.82 12.30 -0.61
CA ARG A 119 -10.52 13.43 -1.22
C ARG A 119 -11.43 14.13 -0.22
N ASN A 120 -11.68 15.41 -0.48
CA ASN A 120 -12.74 16.16 0.18
C ASN A 120 -13.87 16.37 -0.83
N LEU A 121 -14.98 15.67 -0.64
CA LEU A 121 -16.21 15.85 -1.39
C LEU A 121 -17.04 16.91 -0.66
N LYS A 122 -16.94 18.16 -1.13
CA LYS A 122 -17.53 19.33 -0.45
C LYS A 122 -19.00 19.10 -0.15
N GLY A 123 -19.39 19.26 1.12
CA GLY A 123 -20.77 19.10 1.58
C GLY A 123 -21.25 17.66 1.75
N VAL A 124 -20.43 16.65 1.44
CA VAL A 124 -20.82 15.23 1.48
C VAL A 124 -19.95 14.43 2.43
N ALA A 125 -18.64 14.38 2.20
CA ALA A 125 -17.70 13.62 3.03
C ALA A 125 -16.27 14.12 2.85
N ASP A 126 -15.55 14.29 3.96
CA ASP A 126 -14.11 14.55 3.94
C ASP A 126 -13.36 13.30 4.41
N PHE A 127 -12.65 12.68 3.48
CA PHE A 127 -11.74 11.57 3.74
C PHE A 127 -10.33 11.91 3.23
N SER A 128 -9.99 13.18 3.16
CA SER A 128 -8.64 13.62 2.84
C SER A 128 -7.65 13.25 3.95
N ASN A 129 -6.40 13.05 3.56
CA ASN A 129 -5.26 12.86 4.44
C ASN A 129 -4.33 14.06 4.36
N GLY A 130 -3.68 14.37 5.48
CA GLY A 130 -2.54 15.28 5.52
C GLY A 130 -1.30 14.63 4.94
N ARG A 131 -0.27 15.41 4.63
CA ARG A 131 1.01 14.87 4.11
C ARG A 131 1.75 14.02 5.15
N ARG A 132 1.72 14.47 6.41
CA ARG A 132 2.44 13.85 7.52
C ARG A 132 1.79 12.53 7.92
N CYS A 133 0.57 12.57 8.45
CA CYS A 133 -0.12 11.39 8.97
C CYS A 133 -1.40 11.06 8.19
N ALA A 134 -1.58 9.77 7.89
CA ALA A 134 -2.81 9.27 7.26
C ALA A 134 -3.84 8.90 8.32
N LYS A 135 -5.05 9.45 8.19
CA LYS A 135 -6.21 9.13 9.02
C LYS A 135 -7.13 8.14 8.32
N ASN A 136 -7.36 8.37 7.04
CA ASN A 136 -8.33 7.67 6.22
C ASN A 136 -7.62 6.63 5.35
N PHE A 137 -8.21 5.45 5.29
CA PHE A 137 -7.78 4.31 4.46
C PHE A 137 -9.01 3.73 3.78
N GLY A 138 -8.83 3.03 2.67
CA GLY A 138 -9.98 2.48 1.96
C GLY A 138 -9.63 1.81 0.65
N ASN A 139 -10.59 1.02 0.18
CA ASN A 139 -10.49 0.27 -1.06
C ASN A 139 -11.52 0.67 -2.11
N ALA A 140 -12.20 1.80 -1.93
CA ALA A 140 -13.11 2.33 -2.93
C ALA A 140 -12.37 2.85 -4.17
N MET A 141 -12.91 2.57 -5.35
CA MET A 141 -12.55 3.24 -6.61
C MET A 141 -12.62 4.76 -6.43
N ASP A 142 -11.72 5.49 -7.10
CA ASP A 142 -11.66 6.95 -7.10
C ASP A 142 -11.47 7.63 -5.72
N SER A 143 -11.23 6.87 -4.65
CA SER A 143 -11.05 7.43 -3.32
C SER A 143 -9.67 8.05 -3.09
N GLU A 144 -8.66 7.65 -3.87
CA GLU A 144 -7.24 8.01 -3.66
C GLU A 144 -6.69 7.62 -2.28
N LEU A 145 -7.38 6.75 -1.54
CA LEU A 145 -6.94 6.26 -0.24
C LEU A 145 -5.95 5.09 -0.38
N THR A 146 -5.02 4.96 0.57
CA THR A 146 -4.23 3.73 0.68
C THR A 146 -5.15 2.58 1.10
N ALA A 147 -5.05 1.45 0.42
CA ALA A 147 -5.52 0.16 0.93
C ALA A 147 -4.31 -0.58 1.51
N GLY A 148 -4.44 -1.10 2.72
CA GLY A 148 -3.44 -2.01 3.27
C GLY A 148 -3.74 -3.46 2.88
N GLY A 149 -2.79 -4.33 3.18
CA GLY A 149 -2.85 -5.75 2.91
C GLY A 149 -1.70 -6.24 2.03
N ASP A 150 -1.96 -7.39 1.41
CA ASP A 150 -0.99 -8.15 0.65
C ASP A 150 -0.98 -7.71 -0.81
N TYR A 151 0.22 -7.51 -1.35
CA TYR A 151 0.45 -7.19 -2.75
C TYR A 151 1.60 -8.02 -3.33
N MET A 152 1.57 -8.21 -4.65
CA MET A 152 2.72 -8.58 -5.46
C MET A 152 3.05 -7.46 -6.44
N THR A 153 4.33 -7.20 -6.67
CA THR A 153 4.76 -6.37 -7.79
C THR A 153 4.55 -7.15 -9.09
N ALA A 154 4.19 -6.44 -10.15
CA ALA A 154 3.93 -7.02 -11.46
C ALA A 154 4.69 -6.24 -12.53
N GLU A 155 4.08 -5.99 -13.68
CA GLU A 155 4.73 -5.33 -14.80
C GLU A 155 5.22 -3.91 -14.49
N THR A 156 6.35 -3.55 -15.11
CA THR A 156 6.89 -2.19 -15.08
C THR A 156 6.64 -1.50 -16.40
N LYS A 157 5.97 -0.35 -16.39
CA LYS A 157 5.73 0.48 -17.58
C LYS A 157 6.49 1.79 -17.49
N THR A 158 7.47 1.98 -18.37
CA THR A 158 8.16 3.26 -18.54
C THR A 158 7.47 4.08 -19.62
N SER A 159 7.17 5.34 -19.32
CA SER A 159 6.50 6.23 -20.27
C SER A 159 7.14 7.61 -20.28
N PHE A 160 7.22 8.19 -21.47
CA PHE A 160 7.58 9.58 -21.66
C PHE A 160 6.52 10.49 -21.03
N LYS A 161 6.96 11.48 -20.26
CA LYS A 161 6.10 12.45 -19.58
C LYS A 161 6.27 13.88 -20.07
N GLY A 162 7.29 14.14 -20.90
CA GLY A 162 7.63 15.47 -21.39
C GLY A 162 9.10 15.79 -21.22
N TYR A 163 9.44 17.02 -21.55
CA TYR A 163 10.77 17.59 -21.36
C TYR A 163 10.78 18.59 -20.20
N TYR A 164 11.97 18.82 -19.65
CA TYR A 164 12.22 19.86 -18.66
C TYR A 164 13.61 20.44 -18.83
N ARG A 165 13.81 21.67 -18.38
CA ARG A 165 15.09 22.36 -18.46
C ARG A 165 16.05 21.87 -17.37
N VAL A 166 17.29 21.55 -17.75
CA VAL A 166 18.42 21.28 -16.87
C VAL A 166 19.60 22.11 -17.35
N GLY A 167 19.93 23.20 -16.63
CA GLY A 167 20.91 24.17 -17.10
C GLY A 167 20.49 24.81 -18.43
N ALA A 168 21.34 24.72 -19.45
CA ALA A 168 21.05 25.20 -20.80
C ALA A 168 20.30 24.18 -21.68
N GLU A 169 20.22 22.92 -21.27
CA GLU A 169 19.72 21.81 -22.10
C GLU A 169 18.34 21.32 -21.66
N ASN A 170 17.63 20.64 -22.56
CA ASN A 170 16.35 20.02 -22.23
C ASN A 170 16.57 18.52 -22.01
N ALA A 171 16.17 18.03 -20.84
CA ALA A 171 16.21 16.62 -20.51
C ALA A 171 14.84 15.96 -20.74
N VAL A 172 14.87 14.69 -21.13
CA VAL A 172 13.67 13.85 -21.27
C VAL A 172 13.26 13.37 -19.88
N PHE A 173 11.99 13.57 -19.51
CA PHE A 173 11.44 12.96 -18.31
C PHE A 173 10.74 11.63 -18.64
N MET A 174 11.45 10.53 -18.40
CA MET A 174 10.88 9.18 -18.41
C MET A 174 10.45 8.80 -16.99
N ARG A 175 9.23 8.26 -16.85
CA ARG A 175 8.74 7.78 -15.55
C ARG A 175 8.27 6.35 -15.66
N THR A 176 8.86 5.50 -14.81
CA THR A 176 8.47 4.10 -14.65
C THR A 176 7.41 3.98 -13.57
N PHE A 177 6.41 3.16 -13.86
CA PHE A 177 5.36 2.75 -12.93
C PHE A 177 5.44 1.23 -12.74
N ILE A 178 5.46 0.78 -11.49
CA ILE A 178 5.40 -0.63 -11.11
C ILE A 178 3.94 -0.93 -10.76
N GLN A 179 3.27 -1.77 -11.53
CA GLN A 179 1.91 -2.21 -11.22
C GLN A 179 1.93 -3.13 -10.00
N PHE A 180 0.94 -3.00 -9.11
CA PHE A 180 0.73 -3.92 -8.01
C PHE A 180 -0.54 -4.76 -8.19
N ASP A 181 -0.46 -6.02 -7.78
CA ASP A 181 -1.55 -6.97 -7.70
C ASP A 181 -1.88 -7.21 -6.24
N GLY A 182 -3.06 -6.79 -5.80
CA GLY A 182 -3.46 -6.93 -4.41
C GLY A 182 -4.28 -8.18 -4.16
N GLU A 183 -4.34 -8.59 -2.90
CA GLU A 183 -5.22 -9.66 -2.42
C GLU A 183 -6.18 -9.15 -1.33
N GLY A 184 -7.27 -9.89 -1.08
CA GLY A 184 -8.25 -9.53 -0.05
C GLY A 184 -8.86 -8.14 -0.28
N GLU A 185 -8.73 -7.25 0.70
CA GLU A 185 -9.25 -5.88 0.60
C GLU A 185 -8.53 -5.02 -0.45
N ALA A 186 -7.33 -5.43 -0.86
CA ALA A 186 -6.52 -4.80 -1.88
C ALA A 186 -6.76 -5.37 -3.30
N ALA A 187 -7.64 -6.37 -3.46
CA ALA A 187 -7.82 -7.12 -4.71
C ALA A 187 -8.15 -6.26 -5.95
N ASN A 188 -8.69 -5.06 -5.76
CA ASN A 188 -8.95 -4.13 -6.85
C ASN A 188 -7.77 -3.20 -7.21
N ALA A 189 -6.54 -3.53 -6.77
CA ALA A 189 -5.33 -2.74 -7.03
C ALA A 189 -5.13 -2.41 -8.53
N ARG A 190 -5.28 -3.41 -9.42
CA ARG A 190 -5.19 -3.20 -10.87
C ARG A 190 -6.24 -2.23 -11.39
N GLN A 191 -7.50 -2.43 -11.01
CA GLN A 191 -8.62 -1.58 -11.42
C GLN A 191 -8.41 -0.13 -10.97
N ARG A 192 -7.85 0.04 -9.77
CA ARG A 192 -7.52 1.33 -9.16
C ARG A 192 -6.20 1.93 -9.68
N VAL A 193 -5.46 1.24 -10.53
CA VAL A 193 -4.12 1.63 -11.01
C VAL A 193 -3.18 1.91 -9.83
N ILE A 194 -3.22 1.05 -8.81
CA ILE A 194 -2.34 1.12 -7.64
C ILE A 194 -1.00 0.52 -8.00
N GLY A 195 0.06 1.23 -7.63
CA GLY A 195 1.42 0.82 -7.94
C GLY A 195 2.46 1.65 -7.20
N GLY A 196 3.69 1.56 -7.68
CA GLY A 196 4.84 2.29 -7.18
C GLY A 196 5.53 3.10 -8.27
N HIS A 197 6.00 4.31 -7.94
CA HIS A 197 6.66 5.17 -8.94
C HIS A 197 7.59 6.22 -8.31
N PRO A 198 8.50 6.83 -9.08
CA PRO A 198 9.22 8.03 -8.67
C PRO A 198 8.24 9.15 -8.35
N ALA A 199 8.45 9.85 -7.24
CA ALA A 199 7.69 11.03 -6.81
C ALA A 199 8.15 12.28 -7.58
N ALA A 200 8.07 12.22 -8.90
CA ALA A 200 8.40 13.32 -9.79
C ALA A 200 7.27 13.55 -10.82
N LEU A 201 7.00 14.82 -11.14
CA LEU A 201 6.03 15.23 -12.16
C LEU A 201 6.47 16.54 -12.84
N LEU A 202 5.92 16.81 -14.02
CA LEU A 202 6.04 18.13 -14.65
C LEU A 202 4.90 19.02 -14.16
N ARG A 203 5.25 20.21 -13.65
CA ARG A 203 4.31 21.24 -13.22
C ARG A 203 4.31 22.40 -14.21
N GLY A 204 3.15 23.01 -14.41
CA GLY A 204 2.98 24.14 -15.33
C GLY A 204 3.28 23.73 -16.78
N MET A 205 2.72 22.59 -17.20
CA MET A 205 3.00 22.04 -18.51
C MET A 205 2.45 22.93 -19.62
N CYS A 206 3.22 23.02 -20.71
CA CYS A 206 2.83 23.60 -21.98
C CYS A 206 3.30 22.70 -23.13
N LEU A 207 2.74 22.87 -24.33
CA LEU A 207 3.16 22.19 -25.54
C LEU A 207 4.20 23.04 -26.27
N ARG A 208 5.39 22.48 -26.48
CA ARG A 208 6.48 23.12 -27.22
C ARG A 208 6.59 22.48 -28.59
N LYS A 209 6.74 23.29 -29.65
CA LYS A 209 7.00 22.78 -31.00
C LYS A 209 8.42 22.21 -31.06
N ASP A 210 8.54 20.94 -31.41
CA ASP A 210 9.80 20.21 -31.54
C ASP A 210 9.61 19.02 -32.50
N PRO A 211 9.41 19.27 -33.80
CA PRO A 211 9.05 18.22 -34.77
C PRO A 211 10.17 17.20 -35.00
N SER A 212 11.39 17.52 -34.57
CA SER A 212 12.54 16.62 -34.61
C SER A 212 12.55 15.59 -33.48
N SER A 213 11.76 15.80 -32.42
CA SER A 213 11.68 14.87 -31.30
C SER A 213 10.97 13.59 -31.70
N SER A 214 11.56 12.44 -31.35
CA SER A 214 10.90 11.12 -31.47
C SER A 214 9.67 10.96 -30.57
N TYR A 215 9.43 11.91 -29.66
CA TYR A 215 8.28 11.94 -28.76
C TYR A 215 7.24 12.99 -29.14
N ALA A 216 7.45 13.69 -30.25
CA ALA A 216 6.48 14.65 -30.74
C ALA A 216 5.17 13.94 -31.12
N ASP A 217 4.05 14.60 -30.86
CA ASP A 217 2.76 14.18 -31.41
C ASP A 217 2.71 14.37 -32.93
N HIS A 218 1.58 14.00 -33.55
CA HIS A 218 1.37 14.14 -35.00
C HIS A 218 1.53 15.58 -35.51
N ASP A 219 1.33 16.56 -34.63
CA ASP A 219 1.48 17.97 -34.93
C ASP A 219 2.88 18.49 -34.60
N GLY A 220 3.82 17.64 -34.20
CA GLY A 220 5.19 18.05 -33.89
C GLY A 220 5.34 18.75 -32.52
N PHE A 221 4.42 18.58 -31.58
CA PHE A 221 4.48 19.15 -30.24
C PHE A 221 4.90 18.14 -29.17
N VAL A 222 5.62 18.62 -28.16
CA VAL A 222 6.02 17.83 -26.98
C VAL A 222 5.58 18.54 -25.70
N PRO A 223 5.13 17.79 -24.65
CA PRO A 223 4.91 18.38 -23.34
C PRO A 223 6.24 18.90 -22.77
N PHE A 224 6.22 20.09 -22.20
CA PHE A 224 7.35 20.72 -21.55
C PHE A 224 6.90 21.34 -20.23
N GLY A 225 7.71 21.27 -19.18
CA GLY A 225 7.37 21.90 -17.91
C GLY A 225 8.50 21.89 -16.89
N LYS A 226 8.18 22.30 -15.66
CA LYS A 226 9.12 22.29 -14.54
C LYS A 226 9.08 20.94 -13.84
N LEU A 227 10.20 20.23 -13.76
CA LEU A 227 10.29 19.02 -12.97
C LEU A 227 10.16 19.36 -11.47
N VAL A 228 9.23 18.71 -10.79
CA VAL A 228 8.99 18.88 -9.35
C VAL A 228 9.08 17.52 -8.67
N ASN A 229 9.90 17.45 -7.63
CA ASN A 229 9.96 16.33 -6.70
C ASN A 229 8.93 16.54 -5.58
N TYR A 230 8.06 15.56 -5.38
CA TYR A 230 7.04 15.55 -4.33
C TYR A 230 7.21 14.37 -3.36
N ALA A 231 8.43 13.86 -3.19
CA ALA A 231 8.72 12.76 -2.27
C ALA A 231 8.14 12.98 -0.86
N GLY A 232 7.64 11.89 -0.27
CA GLY A 232 6.85 11.89 0.97
C GLY A 232 5.53 12.67 0.89
N GLY A 233 5.12 13.08 -0.32
CA GLY A 233 3.85 13.73 -0.60
C GLY A 233 2.68 12.76 -0.68
N ARG A 234 1.48 13.32 -0.91
CA ARG A 234 0.26 12.55 -1.17
C ARG A 234 0.25 12.02 -2.60
N SER A 235 -0.30 10.83 -2.79
CA SER A 235 -0.51 10.18 -4.07
C SER A 235 -1.96 9.78 -4.25
N ASN A 236 -2.31 9.25 -5.42
CA ASN A 236 -3.65 8.72 -5.70
C ASN A 236 -3.82 7.28 -5.19
N GLY A 237 -3.31 6.99 -3.99
CA GLY A 237 -3.30 5.65 -3.37
C GLY A 237 -2.07 4.79 -3.71
N CYS A 238 -1.16 5.29 -4.55
CA CYS A 238 0.09 4.62 -4.93
C CYS A 238 1.20 4.82 -3.88
N THR A 239 2.21 3.97 -3.91
CA THR A 239 3.49 4.23 -3.25
C THR A 239 4.33 5.15 -4.12
N SER A 240 5.04 6.10 -3.50
CA SER A 240 5.87 7.06 -4.25
C SER A 240 7.17 7.33 -3.53
N TRP A 241 8.29 7.10 -4.21
CA TRP A 241 9.62 7.20 -3.61
C TRP A 241 10.36 8.44 -4.12
N SER A 242 11.42 8.87 -3.43
CA SER A 242 12.33 9.85 -4.04
C SER A 242 12.88 9.32 -5.38
N PRO A 243 13.25 10.19 -6.35
CA PRO A 243 13.86 9.72 -7.60
C PRO A 243 15.07 8.80 -7.37
N ALA A 244 15.96 9.16 -6.44
CA ALA A 244 17.15 8.38 -6.09
C ALA A 244 16.82 7.01 -5.45
N ASP A 245 15.73 6.91 -4.67
CA ASP A 245 15.26 5.63 -4.14
C ASP A 245 14.61 4.78 -5.24
N ALA A 246 13.83 5.41 -6.12
CA ALA A 246 13.16 4.73 -7.23
C ALA A 246 14.16 4.11 -8.21
N GLU A 247 15.28 4.80 -8.49
CA GLU A 247 16.40 4.27 -9.29
C GLU A 247 16.99 2.98 -8.74
N GLN A 248 16.87 2.76 -7.42
CA GLN A 248 17.40 1.57 -6.76
C GLN A 248 16.32 0.51 -6.55
N ILE A 249 15.06 0.88 -6.35
CA ILE A 249 13.94 -0.05 -6.11
C ILE A 249 13.44 -0.66 -7.42
N ILE A 250 13.26 0.14 -8.47
CA ILE A 250 12.67 -0.34 -9.73
C ILE A 250 13.48 -1.51 -10.34
N PRO A 251 14.82 -1.45 -10.42
CA PRO A 251 15.60 -2.56 -10.95
C PRO A 251 15.46 -3.86 -10.17
N LEU A 252 15.17 -3.80 -8.85
CA LEU A 252 15.00 -5.01 -8.03
C LEU A 252 13.82 -5.86 -8.46
N VAL A 253 12.78 -5.24 -9.03
CA VAL A 253 11.53 -5.93 -9.40
C VAL A 253 11.28 -6.00 -10.90
N LYS A 254 12.11 -5.33 -11.70
CA LYS A 254 11.99 -5.38 -13.16
C LYS A 254 12.22 -6.80 -13.64
N ASN A 255 11.17 -7.41 -14.22
CA ASN A 255 11.16 -8.80 -14.67
C ASN A 255 11.46 -9.84 -13.55
N ASN A 256 11.35 -9.44 -12.28
CA ASN A 256 11.58 -10.29 -11.13
C ASN A 256 10.61 -9.90 -10.00
N PRO A 257 9.31 -10.22 -10.12
CA PRO A 257 8.29 -9.77 -9.19
C PRO A 257 8.55 -10.25 -7.75
N THR A 258 8.09 -9.49 -6.77
CA THR A 258 8.17 -9.84 -5.34
C THR A 258 6.94 -9.37 -4.58
N THR A 259 6.86 -9.71 -3.29
CA THR A 259 5.78 -9.30 -2.41
C THR A 259 5.99 -7.90 -1.83
N LEU A 260 4.91 -7.17 -1.65
CA LEU A 260 4.82 -5.94 -0.87
C LEU A 260 3.68 -6.08 0.15
N TYR A 261 3.98 -5.94 1.43
CA TYR A 261 2.95 -5.81 2.45
C TYR A 261 2.76 -4.35 2.85
N ILE A 262 1.53 -3.82 2.79
CA ILE A 262 1.20 -2.45 3.21
C ILE A 262 0.38 -2.50 4.50
N TYR A 263 0.92 -1.99 5.60
CA TYR A 263 0.20 -1.80 6.85
C TYR A 263 -0.45 -0.40 6.89
N PRO A 264 -1.67 -0.23 7.44
CA PRO A 264 -2.54 -1.20 8.12
C PRO A 264 -3.68 -1.78 7.27
N GLU A 265 -4.18 -2.96 7.63
CA GLU A 265 -5.44 -3.53 7.11
C GLU A 265 -6.67 -2.97 7.84
N SER A 266 -7.89 -3.16 7.31
CA SER A 266 -9.11 -2.65 7.97
C SER A 266 -9.30 -3.15 9.39
N ARG A 267 -8.89 -4.40 9.67
CA ARG A 267 -8.95 -5.00 11.02
C ARG A 267 -8.09 -4.26 12.04
N ASP A 268 -6.91 -3.81 11.63
CA ASP A 268 -5.97 -3.09 12.50
C ASP A 268 -6.52 -1.70 12.78
N ILE A 269 -7.03 -1.03 11.73
CA ILE A 269 -7.69 0.26 11.84
C ILE A 269 -8.88 0.18 12.82
N ALA A 270 -9.73 -0.83 12.68
CA ALA A 270 -10.88 -1.03 13.55
C ALA A 270 -10.45 -1.33 15.00
N ALA A 271 -9.41 -2.14 15.20
CA ALA A 271 -8.89 -2.46 16.53
C ALA A 271 -8.31 -1.22 17.23
N VAL A 272 -7.51 -0.42 16.52
CA VAL A 272 -6.94 0.84 17.05
C VAL A 272 -8.04 1.86 17.33
N ALA A 273 -9.04 2.00 16.44
CA ALA A 273 -10.17 2.90 16.68
C ALA A 273 -10.96 2.51 17.93
N ARG A 274 -11.21 1.21 18.15
CA ARG A 274 -11.86 0.72 19.38
C ARG A 274 -11.02 0.96 20.63
N ALA A 275 -9.73 0.65 20.60
CA ALA A 275 -8.82 0.91 21.72
C ALA A 275 -8.79 2.40 22.09
N LYS A 276 -8.75 3.28 21.09
CA LYS A 276 -8.81 4.74 21.29
C LYS A 276 -10.13 5.21 21.89
N ALA A 277 -11.26 4.68 21.43
CA ALA A 277 -12.57 4.99 21.99
C ALA A 277 -12.71 4.53 23.45
N ALA A 278 -12.09 3.41 23.81
CA ALA A 278 -12.05 2.88 25.16
C ALA A 278 -11.00 3.52 26.08
N GLY A 279 -10.19 4.48 25.58
CA GLY A 279 -9.09 5.07 26.35
C GLY A 279 -7.95 4.09 26.68
N GLN A 280 -7.90 2.93 26.01
CA GLN A 280 -6.93 1.88 26.28
C GLN A 280 -5.58 2.18 25.60
N ALA A 281 -4.48 1.88 26.29
CA ALA A 281 -3.16 1.90 25.68
C ALA A 281 -3.05 0.83 24.57
N LEU A 282 -2.49 1.19 23.41
CA LEU A 282 -2.40 0.26 22.27
C LEU A 282 -1.60 -1.01 22.60
N SER A 283 -0.56 -0.90 23.41
CA SER A 283 0.24 -2.03 23.89
C SER A 283 -0.59 -3.03 24.69
N ALA A 284 -1.47 -2.54 25.57
CA ALA A 284 -2.40 -3.38 26.34
C ALA A 284 -3.47 -4.03 25.45
N ALA A 285 -3.82 -3.39 24.32
CA ALA A 285 -4.74 -3.94 23.34
C ALA A 285 -4.06 -4.88 22.32
N GLY A 286 -2.73 -5.03 22.37
CA GLY A 286 -1.97 -5.80 21.39
C GLY A 286 -2.04 -5.22 19.97
N THR A 287 -2.24 -3.91 19.83
CA THR A 287 -2.38 -3.21 18.54
C THR A 287 -1.24 -2.25 18.30
N TYR A 288 -1.04 -1.84 17.04
CA TYR A 288 0.05 -0.97 16.65
C TYR A 288 -0.43 0.22 15.81
N TRP A 289 0.07 1.40 16.16
CA TRP A 289 0.04 2.61 15.34
C TRP A 289 1.19 3.51 15.78
N ASN A 290 1.82 4.25 14.87
CA ASN A 290 2.82 5.24 15.28
C ASN A 290 2.22 6.28 16.24
N ALA A 291 2.80 6.43 17.42
CA ALA A 291 2.23 7.26 18.49
C ALA A 291 2.05 8.73 18.10
N SER A 292 3.02 9.31 17.37
CA SER A 292 2.94 10.72 16.95
C SER A 292 1.79 10.94 15.96
N CYS A 293 1.64 10.04 14.99
CA CYS A 293 0.55 10.12 14.04
C CYS A 293 -0.81 9.81 14.65
N LEU A 294 -0.90 8.85 15.57
CA LEU A 294 -2.15 8.56 16.25
C LEU A 294 -2.63 9.74 17.08
N LYS A 295 -1.71 10.44 17.75
CA LYS A 295 -2.02 11.68 18.48
C LYS A 295 -2.56 12.76 17.55
N GLU A 296 -1.94 12.94 16.38
CA GLU A 296 -2.32 13.94 15.39
C GLU A 296 -3.71 13.68 14.76
N ILE A 297 -3.98 12.43 14.38
CA ILE A 297 -5.24 12.09 13.67
C ILE A 297 -6.42 11.81 14.62
N GLY A 298 -6.14 11.61 15.91
CA GLY A 298 -7.10 11.21 16.94
C GLY A 298 -7.49 9.73 16.85
N ALA A 299 -8.16 9.33 15.77
CA ALA A 299 -8.54 7.94 15.51
C ALA A 299 -8.53 7.66 14.00
N PRO A 300 -8.00 6.50 13.57
CA PRO A 300 -7.99 6.13 12.17
C PRO A 300 -9.37 5.67 11.70
N LYS A 301 -9.62 5.72 10.38
CA LYS A 301 -10.88 5.31 9.77
C LYS A 301 -10.64 4.53 8.49
N PHE A 302 -11.29 3.37 8.38
CA PHE A 302 -11.39 2.63 7.14
C PHE A 302 -12.71 2.98 6.44
N TRP A 303 -12.64 3.21 5.13
CA TRP A 303 -13.77 3.47 4.26
C TRP A 303 -13.97 2.28 3.32
N PRO A 304 -14.93 1.39 3.64
CA PRO A 304 -15.20 0.23 2.79
C PRO A 304 -15.72 0.64 1.42
N LYS A 305 -15.27 -0.07 0.39
CA LYS A 305 -15.76 0.01 -1.00
C LYS A 305 -17.29 0.18 -1.06
N LYS A 306 -18.01 -0.74 -0.41
CA LYS A 306 -19.48 -0.80 -0.39
C LYS A 306 -20.17 0.45 0.15
N THR A 307 -19.46 1.26 0.95
CA THR A 307 -20.00 2.47 1.56
C THR A 307 -19.54 3.71 0.81
N LEU A 308 -18.27 3.78 0.42
CA LEU A 308 -17.68 4.99 -0.13
C LEU A 308 -17.87 5.13 -1.64
N GLU A 309 -17.88 4.05 -2.41
CA GLU A 309 -18.08 4.14 -3.87
C GLU A 309 -19.42 4.75 -4.27
N PRO A 310 -20.57 4.37 -3.67
CA PRO A 310 -21.85 5.00 -4.01
C PRO A 310 -21.84 6.51 -3.74
N ILE A 311 -21.19 6.93 -2.65
CA ILE A 311 -21.05 8.34 -2.29
C ILE A 311 -20.22 9.09 -3.34
N ILE A 312 -19.08 8.54 -3.75
CA ILE A 312 -18.23 9.15 -4.79
C ILE A 312 -18.96 9.20 -6.13
N ALA A 313 -19.64 8.13 -6.51
CA ALA A 313 -20.38 8.06 -7.77
C ALA A 313 -21.51 9.10 -7.83
N GLN A 314 -22.29 9.22 -6.76
CA GLN A 314 -23.34 10.23 -6.65
C GLN A 314 -22.74 11.64 -6.69
N TYR A 315 -21.66 11.90 -5.94
CA TYR A 315 -21.00 13.21 -5.96
C TYR A 315 -20.54 13.61 -7.37
N LYS A 316 -19.94 12.68 -8.14
CA LYS A 316 -19.52 12.92 -9.53
C LYS A 316 -20.70 13.21 -10.46
N LYS A 317 -21.85 12.57 -10.23
CA LYS A 317 -23.08 12.82 -11.00
C LYS A 317 -23.63 14.22 -10.72
N ASP A 318 -23.63 14.63 -9.46
CA ASP A 318 -24.13 15.94 -9.04
C ASP A 318 -23.15 17.09 -9.34
N HIS A 319 -21.87 16.76 -9.51
CA HIS A 319 -20.78 17.70 -9.79
C HIS A 319 -19.95 17.21 -10.99
N PRO A 320 -20.51 17.25 -12.20
CA PRO A 320 -19.78 16.82 -13.39
C PRO A 320 -18.51 17.67 -13.57
N ALA A 321 -17.40 17.00 -13.88
CA ALA A 321 -16.13 17.69 -14.11
C ALA A 321 -16.26 18.63 -15.32
N PRO A 322 -15.63 19.81 -15.29
CA PRO A 322 -15.59 20.67 -16.47
C PRO A 322 -14.87 19.93 -17.62
N PRO A 323 -15.18 20.27 -18.88
CA PRO A 323 -14.47 19.72 -20.02
C PRO A 323 -12.94 19.86 -19.87
N PRO A 324 -12.15 18.85 -20.24
CA PRO A 324 -10.69 18.94 -20.21
C PRO A 324 -10.23 20.16 -21.02
N GLN A 325 -9.47 21.04 -20.38
CA GLN A 325 -8.85 22.17 -21.08
C GLN A 325 -7.61 21.66 -21.84
N PRO A 326 -7.38 22.11 -23.08
CA PRO A 326 -6.18 21.76 -23.81
C PRO A 326 -4.94 22.27 -23.07
N VAL A 327 -3.85 21.51 -23.13
CA VAL A 327 -2.55 21.99 -22.62
C VAL A 327 -2.13 23.19 -23.47
N PRO A 328 -1.81 24.36 -22.87
CA PRO A 328 -1.51 25.56 -23.63
C PRO A 328 -0.18 25.41 -24.40
N ILE A 329 -0.02 26.14 -25.50
CA ILE A 329 1.29 26.27 -26.16
C ILE A 329 2.24 27.05 -25.25
N CYS A 330 3.53 26.67 -25.24
CA CYS A 330 4.54 27.37 -24.47
C CYS A 330 4.66 28.82 -24.95
N LYS A 331 4.72 29.75 -23.99
CA LYS A 331 5.10 31.14 -24.28
C LYS A 331 6.62 31.20 -24.44
N ASP A 332 7.07 31.99 -25.39
CA ASP A 332 8.49 32.27 -25.61
C ASP A 332 9.15 32.92 -24.37
#